data_AF-A0A6I2Y3V0-F1
#
_entry.id   AF-A0A6I2Y3V0-F1
#
_cell.length_a   1.000
_cell.length_b   1.000
_cell.length_c   1.000
_cell.angle_alpha   90.00
_cell.angle_beta   90.00
_cell.angle_gamma   90.00
#
_symmetry.space_group_name_H-M   'P 1'
#
loop_
_entity.id
_entity.type
_entity.pdbx_description
1 polymer ?
#
loop_
_entity_poly.entity_id
_entity_poly.type
_entity_poly.pdbx_seq_one_letter_code
_entity_poly.pdbx_strand_id
1 'polypeptide(L)'
;MAIAGPVQYCGVIAAALLALTMHGGSPVRAADVNGVARMHACTPPSSNFVSLEVAPEVTGAIPISAGMHRLWDLGVTWKDVNPAAGSFTWTALDAQVAKAEAAGSKPLLVLGMTPQWAAANPSAGDPRWGAGTSSPPRDINDWKAYVTAIVDRYGSRIAAYELWNEANLSTFWTGTADQMADLTAAAYPIIKAKQPDAIVLLPSVTLRLRASMRKFVGPFLAALGTRGFPFDGFAIHSYPAGNLSPQDRVNDIVYWQSTVVNQLGADSPVLDRLIFDTEVNYGLAGPGATPGRSYSDAEGASIIQQTYLDSQSLGIDATFWYLYTATSYSLLGVQLWSGTPDSLTAWSAIRRTFSPGTSCPAAGAPSPFETDRKLAVVAGGISVESGKASVFDNGVTAVSVAPPTIAGSRLTTSSAGWTLSTETTTVQSTAPFGAGAGSSVAVVGSGYSPGTTVYLWFTEPSTFLSATTADANGAFSTKVTIPAGASAGNHVLQVNGFTQGASVRSASIGLRVFAKATSPAKAVLTFPSGKRNLDASARAALRDLVATVPKGVRTTTVVAGEMHKSDADTGKLARKRAKKVVAYLKKAGLAGPFDITVSAVPKSRDSNHVRVGVTWGT
;
A
#
# COMPACT_ATOMS: atom_id res chain seq x y z
N MET A 1 22.83 46.25 64.22
CA MET A 1 21.57 47.02 64.22
C MET A 1 20.60 46.23 63.35
N ALA A 2 19.41 45.93 63.87
CA ALA A 2 18.33 45.16 63.20
C ALA A 2 17.97 45.75 61.82
N ILE A 3 17.27 45.10 60.88
CA ILE A 3 15.91 44.53 60.96
C ILE A 3 15.67 43.53 59.80
N ALA A 4 14.80 42.54 60.07
CA ALA A 4 14.13 41.52 59.24
C ALA A 4 13.61 41.99 57.84
N GLY A 5 13.27 41.16 56.85
CA GLY A 5 12.80 39.76 56.80
C GLY A 5 12.58 39.30 55.33
N PRO A 6 11.86 38.19 55.05
CA PRO A 6 12.41 37.07 54.25
C PRO A 6 11.66 36.76 52.93
N VAL A 7 12.34 36.13 51.95
CA VAL A 7 11.73 35.13 51.05
C VAL A 7 12.73 34.02 50.73
N GLN A 8 12.24 32.79 50.82
CA GLN A 8 12.92 31.50 50.77
C GLN A 8 13.56 31.13 49.41
N TYR A 9 14.82 30.70 49.49
CA TYR A 9 15.39 29.41 49.06
C TYR A 9 14.78 28.66 47.86
N CYS A 10 15.56 28.58 46.78
CA CYS A 10 16.31 27.38 46.32
C CYS A 10 16.64 27.61 44.84
N GLY A 11 17.87 27.91 44.45
CA GLY A 11 19.02 27.03 44.56
C GLY A 11 19.45 26.62 43.15
N VAL A 12 19.98 27.59 42.39
CA VAL A 12 20.63 27.36 41.10
C VAL A 12 22.11 27.18 41.37
N ILE A 13 22.62 25.95 41.24
CA ILE A 13 24.05 25.70 41.01
C ILE A 13 24.18 24.71 39.84
N ALA A 14 25.00 25.13 38.89
CA ALA A 14 25.32 24.50 37.64
C ALA A 14 26.31 23.33 37.77
N ALA A 15 26.28 22.44 36.77
CA ALA A 15 27.41 22.10 35.88
C ALA A 15 27.64 20.59 35.64
N ALA A 16 27.55 20.25 34.35
CA ALA A 16 28.39 19.33 33.59
C ALA A 16 28.31 17.82 33.84
N LEU A 17 27.66 17.13 32.89
CA LEU A 17 28.26 15.97 32.23
C LEU A 17 28.07 16.14 30.72
N LEU A 18 29.19 16.45 30.07
CA LEU A 18 29.36 16.58 28.63
C LEU A 18 29.72 15.21 28.04
N ALA A 19 29.32 15.02 26.78
CA ALA A 19 29.82 14.08 25.78
C ALA A 19 29.15 12.69 25.67
N LEU A 20 28.21 12.58 24.73
CA LEU A 20 28.54 11.96 23.44
C LEU A 20 27.66 12.53 22.32
N THR A 21 28.21 13.52 21.60
CA THR A 21 27.73 13.91 20.27
C THR A 21 28.32 12.97 19.25
N MET A 22 27.49 12.17 18.58
CA MET A 22 27.77 11.67 17.23
C MET A 22 26.50 11.74 16.37
N HIS A 23 26.52 12.69 15.43
CA HIS A 23 25.72 12.77 14.19
C HIS A 23 24.20 13.00 14.27
N GLY A 24 23.83 14.23 14.63
CA GLY A 24 23.14 15.15 13.72
C GLY A 24 21.74 14.80 13.20
N GLY A 25 20.73 15.00 14.04
CA GLY A 25 19.35 15.28 13.62
C GLY A 25 18.63 16.02 14.73
N SER A 26 18.31 17.30 14.53
CA SER A 26 17.44 18.04 15.46
C SER A 26 16.07 17.35 15.57
N PRO A 27 15.37 17.42 16.71
CA PRO A 27 14.01 16.91 16.80
C PRO A 27 13.12 17.61 15.75
N VAL A 28 12.51 16.81 14.88
CA VAL A 28 11.55 17.25 13.85
C VAL A 28 10.36 17.90 14.57
N ARG A 29 9.96 19.09 14.13
CA ARG A 29 8.97 19.93 14.83
C ARG A 29 7.56 19.47 14.44
N ALA A 30 6.56 19.68 15.30
CA ALA A 30 5.14 19.42 14.98
C ALA A 30 4.67 20.10 13.66
N ALA A 31 5.33 21.20 13.28
CA ALA A 31 5.17 21.84 11.99
C ALA A 31 5.38 20.85 10.82
N ASP A 32 6.41 20.01 10.86
CA ASP A 32 6.80 19.16 9.73
C ASP A 32 5.75 18.07 9.41
N VAL A 33 4.97 17.63 10.41
CA VAL A 33 3.84 16.70 10.22
C VAL A 33 2.67 17.38 9.51
N ASN A 34 2.36 18.62 9.88
CA ASN A 34 1.32 19.41 9.20
C ASN A 34 1.71 19.69 7.75
N GLY A 35 3.00 19.92 7.47
CA GLY A 35 3.50 20.09 6.10
C GLY A 35 3.29 18.84 5.24
N VAL A 36 3.59 17.64 5.76
CA VAL A 36 3.36 16.38 5.02
C VAL A 36 1.86 16.13 4.84
N ALA A 37 1.04 16.39 5.87
CA ALA A 37 -0.41 16.24 5.77
C ALA A 37 -1.03 17.18 4.72
N ARG A 38 -0.46 18.39 4.54
CA ARG A 38 -0.85 19.29 3.44
C ARG A 38 -0.56 18.69 2.08
N MET A 39 0.62 18.09 1.90
CA MET A 39 0.95 17.37 0.66
C MET A 39 0.09 16.13 0.43
N HIS A 40 -0.59 15.59 1.46
CA HIS A 40 -1.55 14.48 1.35
C HIS A 40 -2.98 14.95 1.13
N ALA A 41 -3.24 16.26 1.12
CA ALA A 41 -4.58 16.77 0.90
C ALA A 41 -5.11 16.22 -0.43
N CYS A 42 -6.14 15.38 -0.36
CA CYS A 42 -6.73 14.79 -1.55
C CYS A 42 -7.30 15.90 -2.42
N THR A 43 -6.79 15.98 -3.65
CA THR A 43 -7.44 16.72 -4.74
C THR A 43 -8.41 15.77 -5.44
N PRO A 44 -9.66 16.18 -5.75
CA PRO A 44 -10.55 15.38 -6.57
C PRO A 44 -9.83 14.94 -7.85
N PRO A 45 -9.83 13.64 -8.17
CA PRO A 45 -9.13 13.11 -9.32
C PRO A 45 -9.52 13.85 -10.60
N SER A 46 -8.54 14.45 -11.26
CA SER A 46 -8.74 15.04 -12.57
C SER A 46 -8.77 13.95 -13.65
N SER A 47 -9.13 14.32 -14.88
CA SER A 47 -9.01 13.42 -16.04
C SER A 47 -7.59 12.89 -16.26
N ASN A 48 -6.60 13.56 -15.67
CA ASN A 48 -5.18 13.28 -15.83
C ASN A 48 -4.63 12.32 -14.75
N PHE A 49 -5.43 11.98 -13.73
CA PHE A 49 -4.97 11.17 -12.60
C PHE A 49 -4.43 9.81 -13.04
N VAL A 50 -5.12 9.17 -13.98
CA VAL A 50 -4.74 7.85 -14.54
C VAL A 50 -4.08 8.02 -15.90
N SER A 51 -2.76 8.13 -15.90
CA SER A 51 -1.92 8.38 -17.07
C SER A 51 -0.91 7.25 -17.29
N LEU A 52 -0.25 7.20 -18.44
CA LEU A 52 0.73 6.13 -18.73
C LEU A 52 1.82 6.57 -19.70
N GLU A 53 2.87 5.76 -19.77
CA GLU A 53 3.84 5.75 -20.87
C GLU A 53 3.62 4.52 -21.77
N VAL A 54 3.87 4.67 -23.06
CA VAL A 54 3.75 3.59 -24.07
C VAL A 54 5.13 3.26 -24.62
N ALA A 55 5.42 1.97 -24.74
CA ALA A 55 6.67 1.48 -25.28
C ALA A 55 6.86 1.87 -26.77
N PRO A 56 8.10 2.11 -27.23
CA PRO A 56 8.39 2.40 -28.63
C PRO A 56 8.00 1.26 -29.59
N GLU A 57 7.93 0.01 -29.13
CA GLU A 57 7.52 -1.13 -29.95
C GLU A 57 6.03 -1.09 -30.31
N VAL A 58 5.22 -0.34 -29.55
CA VAL A 58 3.84 -0.08 -29.94
C VAL A 58 3.89 0.98 -31.03
N THR A 59 3.75 0.60 -32.29
CA THR A 59 3.80 1.53 -33.43
C THR A 59 2.42 1.98 -33.90
N GLY A 60 1.39 1.16 -33.67
CA GLY A 60 -0.01 1.45 -34.04
C GLY A 60 -0.75 2.32 -33.03
N ALA A 61 -2.09 2.35 -33.14
CA ALA A 61 -2.96 3.02 -32.18
C ALA A 61 -2.76 2.47 -30.76
N ILE A 62 -2.85 3.35 -29.77
CA ILE A 62 -2.76 2.96 -28.35
C ILE A 62 -4.09 2.31 -27.99
N PRO A 63 -4.12 1.01 -27.64
CA PRO A 63 -5.38 0.27 -27.52
C PRO A 63 -6.06 0.48 -26.16
N ILE A 64 -5.44 1.23 -25.26
CA ILE A 64 -5.99 1.62 -23.97
C ILE A 64 -6.00 3.15 -23.88
N SER A 65 -7.05 3.69 -23.28
CA SER A 65 -7.13 5.14 -23.06
C SER A 65 -6.51 5.49 -21.70
N ALA A 66 -5.99 6.72 -21.60
CA ALA A 66 -5.36 7.31 -20.42
C ALA A 66 -5.66 8.81 -20.38
N GLY A 67 -5.39 9.47 -19.26
CA GLY A 67 -5.51 10.93 -19.13
C GLY A 67 -4.44 11.66 -19.94
N MET A 68 -3.18 11.35 -19.67
CA MET A 68 -2.02 11.83 -20.42
C MET A 68 -1.14 10.67 -20.87
N HIS A 69 -0.39 10.92 -21.95
CA HIS A 69 0.70 10.06 -22.39
C HIS A 69 2.04 10.77 -22.18
N ARG A 70 2.92 10.17 -21.38
CA ARG A 70 4.28 10.67 -21.18
C ARG A 70 5.15 10.30 -22.37
N LEU A 71 5.91 11.28 -22.87
CA LEU A 71 6.81 11.14 -24.02
C LEU A 71 8.27 11.32 -23.58
N TRP A 72 8.99 10.22 -23.41
CA TRP A 72 10.43 10.20 -23.11
C TRP A 72 11.18 9.13 -23.92
N ASP A 73 10.84 7.85 -23.75
CA ASP A 73 11.54 6.70 -24.36
C ASP A 73 11.20 6.45 -25.84
N LEU A 74 10.85 7.52 -26.57
CA LEU A 74 10.27 7.45 -27.92
C LEU A 74 11.11 8.11 -29.02
N GLY A 75 12.37 8.45 -28.71
CA GLY A 75 13.26 9.15 -29.64
C GLY A 75 12.81 10.59 -29.91
N VAL A 76 12.33 11.27 -28.86
CA VAL A 76 11.73 12.60 -28.92
C VAL A 76 12.41 13.60 -27.98
N THR A 77 13.58 13.25 -27.47
CA THR A 77 14.33 14.09 -26.51
C THR A 77 15.02 15.26 -27.21
N TRP A 78 15.66 16.17 -26.46
CA TRP A 78 16.30 17.35 -27.04
C TRP A 78 17.34 16.97 -28.09
N LYS A 79 18.17 15.95 -27.85
CA LYS A 79 19.14 15.46 -28.84
C LYS A 79 18.50 14.96 -30.15
N ASP A 80 17.29 14.40 -30.06
CA ASP A 80 16.60 13.79 -31.20
C ASP A 80 15.90 14.88 -32.03
N VAL A 81 15.24 15.81 -31.33
CA VAL A 81 14.48 16.89 -31.95
C VAL A 81 15.40 18.00 -32.46
N ASN A 82 16.55 18.22 -31.85
CA ASN A 82 17.51 19.27 -32.24
C ASN A 82 18.94 18.71 -32.41
N PRO A 83 19.17 17.88 -33.44
CA PRO A 83 20.43 17.13 -33.61
C PRO A 83 21.64 18.01 -33.96
N ALA A 84 21.43 19.24 -34.44
CA ALA A 84 22.48 20.23 -34.70
C ALA A 84 21.96 21.64 -34.38
N ALA A 85 22.86 22.58 -34.04
CA ALA A 85 22.49 23.96 -33.71
C ALA A 85 21.59 24.58 -34.79
N GLY A 86 20.42 25.08 -34.38
CA GLY A 86 19.42 25.68 -35.30
C GLY A 86 18.72 24.70 -36.25
N SER A 87 19.05 23.41 -36.23
CA SER A 87 18.43 22.38 -37.08
C SER A 87 17.51 21.50 -36.25
N PHE A 88 16.21 21.57 -36.54
CA PHE A 88 15.18 20.78 -35.86
C PHE A 88 14.60 19.70 -36.76
N THR A 89 14.37 18.52 -36.19
CA THR A 89 13.63 17.44 -36.84
C THR A 89 12.40 17.11 -36.02
N TRP A 90 11.22 17.12 -36.68
CA TRP A 90 9.93 17.05 -35.98
C TRP A 90 9.21 15.73 -36.18
N THR A 91 9.62 14.92 -37.17
CA THR A 91 8.88 13.73 -37.63
C THR A 91 8.50 12.78 -36.50
N ALA A 92 9.45 12.42 -35.62
CA ALA A 92 9.18 11.49 -34.53
C ALA A 92 8.22 12.10 -33.50
N LEU A 93 8.50 13.32 -33.03
CA LEU A 93 7.67 13.97 -32.01
C LEU A 93 6.27 14.31 -32.56
N ASP A 94 6.13 14.75 -33.80
CA ASP A 94 4.84 14.97 -34.46
C ASP A 94 4.01 13.68 -34.47
N ALA A 95 4.63 12.54 -34.80
CA ALA A 95 3.96 11.24 -34.82
C ALA A 95 3.50 10.82 -33.42
N GLN A 96 4.33 11.01 -32.39
CA GLN A 96 3.96 10.66 -31.02
C GLN A 96 2.87 11.58 -30.45
N VAL A 97 2.92 12.87 -30.72
CA VAL A 97 1.85 13.82 -30.34
C VAL A 97 0.54 13.43 -31.02
N ALA A 98 0.55 13.20 -32.34
CA ALA A 98 -0.64 12.77 -33.08
C ALA A 98 -1.21 11.45 -32.56
N LYS A 99 -0.33 10.52 -32.15
CA LYS A 99 -0.73 9.24 -31.59
C LYS A 99 -1.39 9.38 -30.21
N ALA A 100 -0.91 10.29 -29.35
CA ALA A 100 -1.57 10.59 -28.08
C ALA A 100 -2.95 11.23 -28.31
N GLU A 101 -3.03 12.21 -29.21
CA GLU A 101 -4.30 12.86 -29.58
C GLU A 101 -5.32 11.87 -30.16
N ALA A 102 -4.88 10.95 -31.01
CA ALA A 102 -5.73 9.90 -31.58
C ALA A 102 -6.28 8.92 -30.51
N ALA A 103 -5.60 8.80 -29.37
CA ALA A 103 -6.07 8.03 -28.21
C ALA A 103 -6.96 8.85 -27.25
N GLY A 104 -7.27 10.10 -27.60
CA GLY A 104 -8.06 11.02 -26.78
C GLY A 104 -7.34 11.56 -25.55
N SER A 105 -6.00 11.51 -25.52
CA SER A 105 -5.17 12.04 -24.45
C SER A 105 -4.34 13.24 -24.93
N LYS A 106 -3.73 13.96 -23.98
CA LYS A 106 -2.71 14.97 -24.29
C LYS A 106 -1.33 14.49 -23.84
N PRO A 107 -0.25 14.89 -24.51
CA PRO A 107 1.10 14.58 -24.08
C PRO A 107 1.51 15.32 -22.80
N LEU A 108 2.25 14.63 -21.96
CA LEU A 108 3.29 15.21 -21.11
C LEU A 108 4.62 15.02 -21.83
N LEU A 109 5.32 16.10 -22.17
CA LEU A 109 6.60 16.03 -22.87
C LEU A 109 7.76 16.27 -21.89
N VAL A 110 8.70 15.34 -21.83
CA VAL A 110 9.90 15.49 -21.02
C VAL A 110 10.98 16.21 -21.83
N LEU A 111 11.47 17.33 -21.29
CA LEU A 111 12.50 18.15 -21.91
C LEU A 111 13.86 17.81 -21.27
N GLY A 112 14.76 17.18 -22.03
CA GLY A 112 16.09 16.83 -21.54
C GLY A 112 16.92 16.09 -22.58
N MET A 113 18.04 15.49 -22.14
CA MET A 113 19.10 14.91 -22.97
C MET A 113 19.78 15.92 -23.88
N THR A 114 20.75 16.66 -23.34
CA THR A 114 21.49 17.68 -24.10
C THR A 114 22.12 17.06 -25.36
N PRO A 115 21.90 17.63 -26.57
CA PRO A 115 22.60 17.18 -27.75
C PRO A 115 24.11 17.40 -27.60
N GLN A 116 24.90 16.50 -28.18
CA GLN A 116 26.37 16.56 -28.10
C GLN A 116 26.94 17.92 -28.52
N TRP A 117 26.34 18.57 -29.52
CA TRP A 117 26.79 19.89 -29.98
C TRP A 117 26.54 21.02 -28.99
N ALA A 118 25.62 20.87 -28.03
CA ALA A 118 25.30 21.88 -27.00
C ALA A 118 25.89 21.54 -25.62
N ALA A 119 26.38 20.31 -25.43
CA ALA A 119 26.89 19.82 -24.15
C ALA A 119 28.15 20.56 -23.69
N ALA A 120 28.21 20.94 -22.42
CA ALA A 120 29.43 21.44 -21.76
C ALA A 120 30.51 20.36 -21.68
N ASN A 121 30.12 19.11 -21.47
CA ASN A 121 30.95 17.93 -21.62
C ASN A 121 30.39 17.02 -22.73
N PRO A 122 30.89 17.14 -23.97
CA PRO A 122 30.41 16.35 -25.11
C PRO A 122 30.67 14.84 -25.01
N SER A 123 31.44 14.37 -24.03
CA SER A 123 31.64 12.94 -23.78
C SER A 123 30.83 12.40 -22.60
N ALA A 124 30.15 13.26 -21.83
CA ALA A 124 29.30 12.81 -20.72
C ALA A 124 28.02 12.17 -21.27
N GLY A 125 27.65 11.00 -20.77
CA GLY A 125 26.43 10.32 -21.18
C GLY A 125 26.53 8.83 -20.96
N ASP A 126 25.39 8.18 -20.80
CA ASP A 126 25.33 6.73 -20.77
C ASP A 126 25.35 6.18 -22.22
N PRO A 127 26.06 5.07 -22.51
CA PRO A 127 26.07 4.46 -23.83
C PRO A 127 24.68 4.16 -24.42
N ARG A 128 23.67 3.93 -23.57
CA ARG A 128 22.28 3.70 -23.99
C ARG A 128 21.63 4.95 -24.59
N TRP A 129 22.05 6.13 -24.17
CA TRP A 129 21.41 7.40 -24.54
C TRP A 129 22.27 8.24 -25.49
N GLY A 130 23.58 8.04 -25.47
CA GLY A 130 24.54 8.71 -26.36
C GLY A 130 25.36 9.78 -25.65
N ALA A 131 26.36 10.28 -26.37
CA ALA A 131 27.31 11.27 -25.85
C ALA A 131 26.66 12.67 -25.73
N GLY A 132 27.06 13.42 -24.71
CA GLY A 132 26.52 14.73 -24.33
C GLY A 132 25.24 14.68 -23.48
N THR A 133 24.51 13.56 -23.47
CA THR A 133 23.12 13.52 -23.00
C THR A 133 22.92 13.81 -21.52
N SER A 134 23.89 13.46 -20.68
CA SER A 134 23.83 13.75 -19.25
C SER A 134 24.45 15.10 -18.87
N SER A 135 25.06 15.82 -19.83
CA SER A 135 25.75 17.08 -19.56
C SER A 135 24.75 18.23 -19.40
N PRO A 136 25.03 19.21 -18.51
CA PRO A 136 24.43 20.53 -18.68
C PRO A 136 24.78 21.11 -20.06
N PRO A 137 23.93 21.98 -20.64
CA PRO A 137 24.30 22.72 -21.83
C PRO A 137 25.42 23.72 -21.49
N ARG A 138 26.34 23.94 -22.44
CA ARG A 138 27.42 24.92 -22.30
C ARG A 138 26.90 26.36 -22.30
N ASP A 139 25.79 26.59 -23.00
CA ASP A 139 25.12 27.88 -23.12
C ASP A 139 23.64 27.68 -22.83
N ILE A 140 23.14 28.43 -21.85
CA ILE A 140 21.73 28.44 -21.46
C ILE A 140 20.81 28.89 -22.59
N ASN A 141 21.32 29.66 -23.57
CA ASN A 141 20.53 30.12 -24.70
C ASN A 141 20.18 28.99 -25.68
N ASP A 142 21.02 27.96 -25.79
CA ASP A 142 20.70 26.76 -26.58
C ASP A 142 19.47 26.04 -25.98
N TRP A 143 19.41 25.94 -24.65
CA TRP A 143 18.25 25.42 -23.93
C TRP A 143 17.00 26.27 -24.16
N LYS A 144 17.12 27.59 -24.02
CA LYS A 144 15.99 28.51 -24.27
C LYS A 144 15.47 28.42 -25.71
N ALA A 145 16.36 28.32 -26.69
CA ALA A 145 16.01 28.18 -28.10
C ALA A 145 15.25 26.86 -28.35
N TYR A 146 15.71 25.75 -27.76
CA TYR A 146 15.01 24.47 -27.81
C TYR A 146 13.60 24.54 -27.20
N VAL A 147 13.49 25.03 -25.96
CA VAL A 147 12.20 25.17 -25.27
C VAL A 147 11.25 26.06 -26.07
N THR A 148 11.76 27.19 -26.60
CA THR A 148 10.97 28.11 -27.44
C THR A 148 10.44 27.41 -28.69
N ALA A 149 11.30 26.67 -29.41
CA ALA A 149 10.91 25.96 -30.64
C ALA A 149 9.85 24.89 -30.38
N ILE A 150 9.95 24.15 -29.26
CA ILE A 150 8.94 23.18 -28.84
C ILE A 150 7.59 23.86 -28.58
N VAL A 151 7.58 24.90 -27.75
CA VAL A 151 6.36 25.59 -27.31
C VAL A 151 5.69 26.30 -28.48
N ASP A 152 6.47 26.91 -29.38
CA ASP A 152 5.99 27.54 -30.62
C ASP A 152 5.34 26.55 -31.57
N ARG A 153 5.91 25.34 -31.69
CA ARG A 153 5.39 24.33 -32.60
C ARG A 153 4.11 23.69 -32.10
N TYR A 154 4.09 23.26 -30.83
CA TYR A 154 3.02 22.38 -30.36
C TYR A 154 1.88 23.12 -29.67
N GLY A 155 2.10 24.33 -29.14
CA GLY A 155 1.01 25.08 -28.52
C GLY A 155 0.26 24.26 -27.45
N SER A 156 -1.06 24.46 -27.41
CA SER A 156 -1.98 23.77 -26.49
C SER A 156 -2.14 22.26 -26.71
N ARG A 157 -1.43 21.68 -27.69
CA ARG A 157 -1.40 20.22 -27.93
C ARG A 157 -0.71 19.49 -26.79
N ILE A 158 0.35 20.07 -26.22
CA ILE A 158 1.03 19.54 -25.02
C ILE A 158 0.30 20.04 -23.77
N ALA A 159 -0.02 19.14 -22.84
CA ALA A 159 -0.67 19.50 -21.58
C ALA A 159 0.34 19.87 -20.47
N ALA A 160 1.48 19.19 -20.44
CA ALA A 160 2.48 19.35 -19.41
C ALA A 160 3.90 19.20 -19.96
N TYR A 161 4.85 19.90 -19.34
CA TYR A 161 6.28 19.78 -19.60
C TYR A 161 6.99 19.32 -18.33
N GLU A 162 7.77 18.25 -18.41
CA GLU A 162 8.66 17.79 -17.34
C GLU A 162 10.08 18.25 -17.64
N LEU A 163 10.64 19.09 -16.76
CA LEU A 163 11.91 19.77 -17.00
C LEU A 163 13.08 18.91 -16.53
N TRP A 164 13.31 17.81 -17.26
CA TRP A 164 14.36 16.79 -17.14
C TRP A 164 13.90 15.47 -16.52
N ASN A 165 14.62 14.39 -16.84
CA ASN A 165 14.37 13.05 -16.32
C ASN A 165 15.38 12.66 -15.24
N GLU A 166 14.91 12.22 -14.07
CA GLU A 166 15.73 11.66 -12.99
C GLU A 166 17.03 12.44 -12.71
N ALA A 167 16.92 13.74 -12.51
CA ALA A 167 18.07 14.65 -12.39
C ALA A 167 18.99 14.35 -11.19
N ASN A 168 18.54 13.50 -10.25
CA ASN A 168 19.34 13.01 -9.14
C ASN A 168 20.29 11.86 -9.52
N LEU A 169 20.23 11.32 -10.74
CA LEU A 169 21.10 10.24 -11.22
C LEU A 169 22.14 10.75 -12.23
N SER A 170 23.40 10.39 -12.02
CA SER A 170 24.51 10.75 -12.93
C SER A 170 24.35 10.20 -14.34
N THR A 171 23.54 9.15 -14.51
CA THR A 171 23.12 8.62 -15.81
C THR A 171 22.43 9.67 -16.68
N PHE A 172 21.66 10.56 -16.07
CA PHE A 172 20.84 11.56 -16.76
C PHE A 172 21.30 12.99 -16.52
N TRP A 173 22.03 13.26 -15.44
CA TRP A 173 22.50 14.60 -15.11
C TRP A 173 23.82 14.59 -14.35
N THR A 174 24.85 15.19 -14.95
CA THR A 174 26.18 15.36 -14.33
C THR A 174 26.43 16.78 -13.83
N GLY A 175 25.48 17.70 -14.05
CA GLY A 175 25.56 19.06 -13.55
C GLY A 175 25.23 19.17 -12.05
N THR A 176 25.26 20.39 -11.52
CA THR A 176 24.85 20.66 -10.14
C THR A 176 23.32 20.83 -10.04
N ALA A 177 22.80 20.80 -8.81
CA ALA A 177 21.41 21.15 -8.55
C ALA A 177 21.10 22.61 -8.93
N ASP A 178 22.05 23.54 -8.71
CA ASP A 178 21.88 24.95 -9.07
C ASP A 178 21.79 25.16 -10.59
N GLN A 179 22.62 24.45 -11.36
CA GLN A 179 22.53 24.47 -12.83
C GLN A 179 21.19 23.91 -13.34
N MET A 180 20.63 22.87 -12.69
CA MET A 180 19.30 22.38 -13.04
C MET A 180 18.21 23.41 -12.68
N ALA A 181 18.40 24.17 -11.58
CA ALA A 181 17.49 25.25 -11.20
C ALA A 181 17.54 26.40 -12.21
N ASP A 182 18.70 26.68 -12.83
CA ASP A 182 18.81 27.61 -13.96
C ASP A 182 18.03 27.16 -15.19
N LEU A 183 18.13 25.87 -15.57
CA LEU A 183 17.34 25.32 -16.68
C LEU A 183 15.84 25.44 -16.41
N THR A 184 15.42 25.14 -15.17
CA THR A 184 14.03 25.24 -14.73
C THR A 184 13.53 26.68 -14.82
N ALA A 185 14.27 27.62 -14.23
CA ALA A 185 13.91 29.04 -14.20
C ALA A 185 13.95 29.71 -15.58
N ALA A 186 14.79 29.22 -16.50
CA ALA A 186 14.82 29.69 -17.88
C ALA A 186 13.63 29.18 -18.71
N ALA A 187 13.21 27.93 -18.52
CA ALA A 187 12.14 27.31 -19.30
C ALA A 187 10.74 27.80 -18.91
N TYR A 188 10.47 27.93 -17.59
CA TYR A 188 9.16 28.30 -17.08
C TYR A 188 8.53 29.55 -17.72
N PRO A 189 9.19 30.73 -17.76
CA PRO A 189 8.59 31.92 -18.36
C PRO A 189 8.38 31.79 -19.87
N ILE A 190 9.24 31.04 -20.59
CA ILE A 190 9.08 30.80 -22.03
C ILE A 190 7.80 30.00 -22.28
N ILE A 191 7.60 28.92 -21.51
CA ILE A 191 6.40 28.08 -21.60
C ILE A 191 5.17 28.91 -21.24
N LYS A 192 5.16 29.57 -20.07
CA LYS A 192 4.00 30.32 -19.57
C LYS A 192 3.61 31.51 -20.44
N ALA A 193 4.55 32.19 -21.09
CA ALA A 193 4.26 33.32 -21.97
C ALA A 193 3.44 32.93 -23.21
N LYS A 194 3.61 31.69 -23.71
CA LYS A 194 2.93 31.20 -24.91
C LYS A 194 1.79 30.24 -24.57
N GLN A 195 1.88 29.55 -23.43
CA GLN A 195 0.96 28.53 -22.97
C GLN A 195 0.73 28.70 -21.45
N PRO A 196 -0.07 29.69 -21.03
CA PRO A 196 -0.29 29.97 -19.61
C PRO A 196 -0.89 28.77 -18.84
N ASP A 197 -1.71 27.97 -19.53
CA ASP A 197 -2.41 26.81 -18.96
C ASP A 197 -1.56 25.53 -18.93
N ALA A 198 -0.40 25.50 -19.60
CA ALA A 198 0.46 24.31 -19.57
C ALA A 198 1.05 24.09 -18.19
N ILE A 199 1.04 22.85 -17.70
CA ILE A 199 1.63 22.49 -16.41
C ILE A 199 3.15 22.36 -16.59
N VAL A 200 3.93 23.08 -15.81
CA VAL A 200 5.39 22.96 -15.81
C VAL A 200 5.85 22.23 -14.56
N LEU A 201 6.33 21.00 -14.74
CA LEU A 201 6.85 20.17 -13.67
C LEU A 201 8.35 20.37 -13.50
N LEU A 202 8.81 20.21 -12.27
CA LEU A 202 10.22 20.04 -11.96
C LEU A 202 10.83 18.84 -12.70
N PRO A 203 12.17 18.76 -12.79
CA PRO A 203 12.83 17.50 -13.13
C PRO A 203 12.31 16.37 -12.25
N SER A 204 12.02 15.21 -12.83
CA SER A 204 11.71 14.03 -12.02
C SER A 204 12.90 13.61 -11.16
N VAL A 205 12.60 12.97 -10.03
CA VAL A 205 13.58 12.36 -9.15
C VAL A 205 13.22 10.93 -8.80
N THR A 206 14.18 10.00 -8.88
CA THR A 206 13.99 8.62 -8.41
C THR A 206 13.99 8.57 -6.89
N LEU A 207 12.97 7.96 -6.29
CA LEU A 207 12.83 7.95 -4.81
C LEU A 207 13.56 6.79 -4.12
N ARG A 208 13.57 5.59 -4.70
CA ARG A 208 14.20 4.39 -4.09
C ARG A 208 15.68 4.53 -3.78
N LEU A 209 16.40 5.43 -4.46
CA LEU A 209 17.80 5.74 -4.19
C LEU A 209 17.93 6.91 -3.24
N ARG A 210 17.48 6.71 -1.99
CA ARG A 210 17.36 7.77 -0.96
C ARG A 210 18.61 8.63 -0.80
N ALA A 211 19.81 8.05 -0.92
CA ALA A 211 21.06 8.81 -0.81
C ALA A 211 21.27 9.79 -1.96
N SER A 212 20.96 9.40 -3.19
CA SER A 212 21.01 10.27 -4.37
C SER A 212 19.90 11.33 -4.28
N MET A 213 18.67 10.90 -3.94
CA MET A 213 17.53 11.80 -3.77
C MET A 213 17.84 12.92 -2.75
N ARG A 214 18.32 12.59 -1.55
CA ARG A 214 18.69 13.58 -0.53
C ARG A 214 19.77 14.56 -1.00
N LYS A 215 20.79 14.07 -1.72
CA LYS A 215 21.91 14.89 -2.20
C LYS A 215 21.45 15.93 -3.23
N PHE A 216 20.35 15.66 -3.93
CA PHE A 216 19.85 16.53 -4.99
C PHE A 216 18.68 17.43 -4.54
N VAL A 217 17.64 16.86 -3.94
CA VAL A 217 16.35 17.55 -3.68
C VAL A 217 16.53 18.78 -2.78
N GLY A 218 17.26 18.67 -1.67
CA GLY A 218 17.49 19.78 -0.75
C GLY A 218 18.17 20.99 -1.42
N PRO A 219 19.39 20.80 -1.97
CA PRO A 219 20.09 21.85 -2.71
C PRO A 219 19.30 22.41 -3.90
N PHE A 220 18.56 21.56 -4.62
CA PHE A 220 17.75 21.98 -5.76
C PHE A 220 16.60 22.91 -5.34
N LEU A 221 15.85 22.55 -4.29
CA LEU A 221 14.79 23.39 -3.76
C LEU A 221 15.32 24.69 -3.16
N ALA A 222 16.48 24.67 -2.50
CA ALA A 222 17.15 25.87 -2.03
C ALA A 222 17.50 26.82 -3.20
N ALA A 223 18.05 26.27 -4.28
CA ALA A 223 18.36 27.03 -5.51
C ALA A 223 17.11 27.56 -6.23
N LEU A 224 15.98 26.82 -6.21
CA LEU A 224 14.72 27.32 -6.74
C LEU A 224 14.11 28.42 -5.86
N GLY A 225 14.34 28.38 -4.55
CA GLY A 225 13.90 29.42 -3.62
C GLY A 225 14.49 30.79 -3.96
N THR A 226 15.75 30.84 -4.39
CA THR A 226 16.39 32.10 -4.86
C THR A 226 15.87 32.58 -6.22
N ARG A 227 15.16 31.71 -6.95
CA ARG A 227 14.58 31.97 -8.28
C ARG A 227 13.04 32.13 -8.24
N GLY A 228 12.45 32.18 -7.05
CA GLY A 228 11.00 32.39 -6.86
C GLY A 228 10.13 31.17 -7.13
N PHE A 229 10.71 29.95 -7.09
CA PHE A 229 10.03 28.68 -7.36
C PHE A 229 9.21 28.68 -8.67
N PRO A 230 9.85 28.83 -9.85
CA PRO A 230 9.17 28.94 -11.14
C PRO A 230 8.76 27.56 -11.68
N PHE A 231 7.74 26.95 -11.08
CA PHE A 231 7.15 25.67 -11.48
C PHE A 231 5.73 25.52 -10.94
N ASP A 232 4.94 24.62 -11.51
CA ASP A 232 3.55 24.36 -11.09
C ASP A 232 3.40 23.05 -10.30
N GLY A 233 4.28 22.06 -10.55
CA GLY A 233 4.25 20.78 -9.84
C GLY A 233 5.60 20.09 -9.67
N PHE A 234 5.68 19.19 -8.71
CA PHE A 234 6.76 18.23 -8.53
C PHE A 234 6.60 17.05 -9.51
N ALA A 235 7.73 16.48 -9.93
CA ALA A 235 7.74 15.19 -10.62
C ALA A 235 8.60 14.19 -9.83
N ILE A 236 8.11 12.95 -9.68
CA ILE A 236 8.81 11.87 -8.99
C ILE A 236 8.70 10.58 -9.79
N HIS A 237 9.66 9.68 -9.63
CA HIS A 237 9.57 8.29 -10.05
C HIS A 237 9.61 7.40 -8.81
N SER A 238 8.50 6.72 -8.56
CA SER A 238 8.25 6.04 -7.28
C SER A 238 8.51 4.52 -7.29
N TYR A 239 9.21 4.01 -8.31
CA TYR A 239 9.60 2.61 -8.37
C TYR A 239 10.22 2.14 -7.04
N PRO A 240 9.70 1.08 -6.40
CA PRO A 240 10.43 0.42 -5.33
C PRO A 240 11.61 -0.39 -5.92
N ALA A 241 12.48 -0.93 -5.06
CA ALA A 241 13.49 -1.88 -5.51
C ALA A 241 12.84 -3.17 -6.05
N GLY A 242 13.54 -3.90 -6.93
CA GLY A 242 12.94 -5.01 -7.69
C GLY A 242 12.32 -6.14 -6.86
N ASN A 243 12.75 -6.33 -5.62
CA ASN A 243 12.21 -7.34 -4.71
C ASN A 243 11.22 -6.79 -3.67
N LEU A 244 10.90 -5.50 -3.73
CA LEU A 244 10.07 -4.78 -2.75
C LEU A 244 8.62 -4.61 -3.23
N SER A 245 7.76 -4.14 -2.32
CA SER A 245 6.30 -4.14 -2.44
C SER A 245 5.72 -2.73 -2.64
N PRO A 246 4.40 -2.60 -2.94
CA PRO A 246 3.70 -1.31 -2.90
C PRO A 246 3.91 -0.50 -1.61
N GLN A 247 4.17 -1.15 -0.47
CA GLN A 247 4.35 -0.42 0.78
C GLN A 247 5.68 0.30 0.81
N ASP A 248 6.69 -0.28 0.18
CA ASP A 248 8.02 0.32 0.09
C ASP A 248 7.98 1.58 -0.78
N ARG A 249 7.17 1.57 -1.85
CA ARG A 249 6.85 2.76 -2.63
C ARG A 249 6.23 3.85 -1.74
N VAL A 250 5.20 3.52 -0.96
CA VAL A 250 4.55 4.48 -0.04
C VAL A 250 5.58 5.08 0.92
N ASN A 251 6.46 4.24 1.49
CA ASN A 251 7.51 4.69 2.41
C ASN A 251 8.49 5.66 1.72
N ASP A 252 8.85 5.41 0.47
CA ASP A 252 9.76 6.28 -0.28
C ASP A 252 9.11 7.62 -0.67
N ILE A 253 7.82 7.63 -1.01
CA ILE A 253 7.05 8.86 -1.26
C ILE A 253 6.97 9.72 0.01
N VAL A 254 6.58 9.13 1.14
CA VAL A 254 6.49 9.87 2.42
C VAL A 254 7.85 10.40 2.84
N TYR A 255 8.92 9.63 2.64
CA TYR A 255 10.29 10.07 2.93
C TYR A 255 10.71 11.27 2.07
N TRP A 256 10.34 11.26 0.79
CA TRP A 256 10.55 12.41 -0.10
C TRP A 256 9.72 13.62 0.33
N GLN A 257 8.43 13.47 0.64
CA GLN A 257 7.58 14.56 1.14
C GLN A 257 8.14 15.18 2.41
N SER A 258 8.59 14.37 3.37
CA SER A 258 9.28 14.86 4.57
C SER A 258 10.56 15.63 4.22
N THR A 259 11.32 15.19 3.21
CA THR A 259 12.52 15.90 2.75
C THR A 259 12.17 17.27 2.16
N VAL A 260 11.09 17.36 1.36
CA VAL A 260 10.57 18.61 0.80
C VAL A 260 10.12 19.55 1.91
N VAL A 261 9.32 19.06 2.86
CA VAL A 261 8.82 19.85 4.00
C VAL A 261 9.95 20.37 4.87
N ASN A 262 10.95 19.53 5.19
CA ASN A 262 12.11 19.94 5.97
C ASN A 262 12.93 21.04 5.27
N GLN A 263 12.97 21.02 3.93
CA GLN A 263 13.71 22.00 3.15
C GLN A 263 12.96 23.33 2.97
N LEU A 264 11.64 23.29 2.87
CA LEU A 264 10.81 24.45 2.56
C LEU A 264 10.13 25.08 3.78
N GLY A 265 10.01 24.32 4.87
CA GLY A 265 9.18 24.64 6.02
C GLY A 265 7.71 24.24 5.79
N ALA A 266 7.06 23.82 6.87
CA ALA A 266 5.69 23.31 6.87
C ALA A 266 4.60 24.28 6.37
N ASP A 267 4.85 25.58 6.49
CA ASP A 267 3.90 26.62 6.10
C ASP A 267 4.15 27.10 4.66
N SER A 268 5.13 26.53 3.95
CA SER A 268 5.44 26.94 2.58
C SER A 268 4.23 26.71 1.66
N PRO A 269 3.80 27.70 0.86
CA PRO A 269 2.74 27.52 -0.13
C PRO A 269 3.15 26.59 -1.27
N VAL A 270 4.46 26.33 -1.43
CA VAL A 270 4.98 25.40 -2.44
C VAL A 270 4.53 23.96 -2.17
N LEU A 271 4.17 23.62 -0.92
CA LEU A 271 3.68 22.29 -0.55
C LEU A 271 2.30 21.96 -1.13
N ASP A 272 1.51 22.97 -1.52
CA ASP A 272 0.18 22.77 -2.12
C ASP A 272 0.24 22.59 -3.65
N ARG A 273 1.44 22.57 -4.24
CA ARG A 273 1.63 22.39 -5.67
C ARG A 273 1.43 20.95 -6.08
N LEU A 274 1.11 20.76 -7.36
CA LEU A 274 0.81 19.45 -7.93
C LEU A 274 1.95 18.46 -7.70
N ILE A 275 1.63 17.18 -7.53
CA ILE A 275 2.62 16.10 -7.47
C ILE A 275 2.31 15.09 -8.55
N PHE A 276 3.21 14.94 -9.52
CA PHE A 276 3.09 13.95 -10.58
C PHE A 276 4.08 12.82 -10.32
N ASP A 277 3.57 11.60 -10.21
CA ASP A 277 4.39 10.39 -10.27
C ASP A 277 4.51 9.97 -11.74
N THR A 278 5.53 10.47 -12.42
CA THR A 278 5.68 10.39 -13.86
C THR A 278 6.20 9.03 -14.34
N GLU A 279 6.63 8.16 -13.42
CA GLU A 279 6.89 6.75 -13.72
C GLU A 279 6.72 5.85 -12.47
N VAL A 280 5.88 4.81 -12.60
CA VAL A 280 5.77 3.73 -11.61
C VAL A 280 5.51 2.37 -12.25
N ASN A 281 6.23 1.36 -11.74
CA ASN A 281 5.97 -0.08 -11.89
C ASN A 281 6.71 -0.83 -10.75
N TYR A 282 6.65 -2.15 -10.74
CA TYR A 282 7.16 -3.03 -9.72
C TYR A 282 8.01 -4.13 -10.33
N GLY A 283 8.89 -4.72 -9.52
CA GLY A 283 9.70 -5.85 -9.98
C GLY A 283 10.89 -5.48 -10.87
N LEU A 284 11.10 -4.19 -11.13
CA LEU A 284 12.22 -3.70 -11.90
C LEU A 284 13.48 -3.71 -11.03
N ALA A 285 14.47 -4.55 -11.40
CA ALA A 285 15.73 -4.74 -10.66
C ALA A 285 16.39 -3.42 -10.23
N GLY A 286 16.40 -2.46 -11.15
CA GLY A 286 17.02 -1.16 -10.94
C GLY A 286 18.54 -1.24 -10.96
N PRO A 287 19.24 -0.13 -10.63
CA PRO A 287 20.69 -0.15 -10.52
C PRO A 287 21.14 -0.96 -9.29
N GLY A 288 22.16 -1.79 -9.46
CA GLY A 288 22.77 -2.59 -8.39
C GLY A 288 22.50 -4.09 -8.54
N ALA A 289 22.73 -4.85 -7.46
CA ALA A 289 22.66 -6.32 -7.45
C ALA A 289 21.27 -6.87 -7.10
N THR A 290 20.29 -6.01 -6.83
CA THR A 290 18.94 -6.44 -6.46
C THR A 290 18.26 -7.10 -7.65
N PRO A 291 17.84 -8.37 -7.56
CA PRO A 291 17.17 -9.03 -8.67
C PRO A 291 15.80 -8.41 -8.92
N GLY A 292 15.37 -8.46 -10.17
CA GLY A 292 13.98 -8.17 -10.53
C GLY A 292 13.04 -9.27 -10.05
N ARG A 293 11.74 -8.99 -10.12
CA ARG A 293 10.67 -9.92 -9.78
C ARG A 293 9.57 -9.84 -10.81
N SER A 294 9.18 -10.98 -11.38
CA SER A 294 7.98 -11.07 -12.20
C SER A 294 6.75 -11.32 -11.34
N TYR A 295 5.61 -10.79 -11.77
CA TYR A 295 4.31 -11.03 -11.16
C TYR A 295 3.39 -11.71 -12.19
N SER A 296 2.50 -12.57 -11.72
CA SER A 296 1.41 -13.07 -12.57
C SER A 296 0.44 -11.94 -12.94
N ASP A 297 -0.38 -12.14 -13.98
CA ASP A 297 -1.35 -11.14 -14.42
C ASP A 297 -2.33 -10.73 -13.31
N ALA A 298 -2.93 -11.70 -12.60
CA ALA A 298 -3.82 -11.43 -11.46
C ALA A 298 -3.14 -10.64 -10.32
N GLU A 299 -1.86 -10.90 -10.08
CA GLU A 299 -1.07 -10.14 -9.12
C GLU A 299 -0.78 -8.72 -9.60
N GLY A 300 -0.50 -8.55 -10.90
CA GLY A 300 -0.34 -7.26 -11.55
C GLY A 300 -1.59 -6.41 -11.46
N ALA A 301 -2.75 -7.00 -11.73
CA ALA A 301 -4.06 -6.35 -11.62
C ALA A 301 -4.33 -5.79 -10.21
N SER A 302 -3.93 -6.53 -9.17
CA SER A 302 -4.05 -6.07 -7.77
C SER A 302 -3.10 -4.91 -7.48
N ILE A 303 -1.85 -5.04 -7.94
CA ILE A 303 -0.82 -4.01 -7.74
C ILE A 303 -1.20 -2.70 -8.44
N ILE A 304 -1.73 -2.76 -9.66
CA ILE A 304 -2.23 -1.57 -10.38
C ILE A 304 -3.30 -0.87 -9.54
N GLN A 305 -4.30 -1.59 -9.05
CA GLN A 305 -5.38 -1.00 -8.24
C GLN A 305 -4.83 -0.34 -6.97
N GLN A 306 -3.99 -1.05 -6.21
CA GLN A 306 -3.35 -0.53 -5.00
C GLN A 306 -2.54 0.74 -5.29
N THR A 307 -1.78 0.76 -6.39
CA THR A 307 -0.92 1.89 -6.76
C THR A 307 -1.71 3.19 -6.90
N TYR A 308 -2.84 3.15 -7.61
CA TYR A 308 -3.64 4.35 -7.86
C TYR A 308 -4.41 4.79 -6.62
N LEU A 309 -4.88 3.85 -5.80
CA LEU A 309 -5.51 4.19 -4.52
C LEU A 309 -4.50 4.82 -3.54
N ASP A 310 -3.29 4.25 -3.44
CA ASP A 310 -2.19 4.82 -2.64
C ASP A 310 -1.82 6.22 -3.12
N SER A 311 -1.72 6.40 -4.44
CA SER A 311 -1.37 7.69 -5.04
C SER A 311 -2.37 8.78 -4.67
N GLN A 312 -3.68 8.48 -4.70
CA GLN A 312 -4.70 9.42 -4.24
C GLN A 312 -4.50 9.78 -2.76
N SER A 313 -4.25 8.78 -1.90
CA SER A 313 -4.08 9.00 -0.46
C SER A 313 -2.81 9.77 -0.09
N LEU A 314 -1.82 9.77 -0.98
CA LEU A 314 -0.53 10.44 -0.82
C LEU A 314 -0.50 11.82 -1.47
N GLY A 315 -1.64 12.31 -2.00
CA GLY A 315 -1.77 13.60 -2.68
C GLY A 315 -1.05 13.67 -4.02
N ILE A 316 -0.91 12.55 -4.72
CA ILE A 316 -0.43 12.54 -6.10
C ILE A 316 -1.57 12.96 -7.02
N ASP A 317 -1.36 13.93 -7.89
CA ASP A 317 -2.38 14.47 -8.80
C ASP A 317 -2.42 13.76 -10.16
N ALA A 318 -1.31 13.14 -10.56
CA ALA A 318 -1.22 12.29 -11.75
C ALA A 318 -0.22 11.16 -11.55
N THR A 319 -0.62 9.93 -11.86
CA THR A 319 0.22 8.74 -11.77
C THR A 319 0.34 8.10 -13.15
N PHE A 320 1.58 7.98 -13.63
CA PHE A 320 1.94 7.45 -14.93
C PHE A 320 2.45 6.02 -14.78
N TRP A 321 1.64 5.07 -15.23
CA TRP A 321 2.06 3.68 -15.28
C TRP A 321 3.12 3.49 -16.35
N TYR A 322 4.30 3.00 -15.95
CA TYR A 322 5.39 2.67 -16.85
C TYR A 322 5.47 1.15 -17.01
N LEU A 323 4.87 0.52 -18.00
CA LEU A 323 4.37 1.10 -19.24
C LEU A 323 3.39 0.14 -19.91
N TYR A 324 2.68 0.62 -20.93
CA TYR A 324 1.96 -0.24 -21.87
C TYR A 324 2.90 -0.74 -22.98
N THR A 325 2.96 -2.05 -23.21
CA THR A 325 3.87 -2.67 -24.19
C THR A 325 3.13 -3.44 -25.27
N ALA A 326 3.81 -3.70 -26.40
CA ALA A 326 3.25 -4.52 -27.49
C ALA A 326 3.21 -6.02 -27.13
N THR A 327 4.15 -6.45 -26.31
CA THR A 327 4.33 -7.83 -25.82
C THR A 327 4.90 -7.78 -24.40
N SER A 328 5.10 -8.94 -23.76
CA SER A 328 5.77 -9.00 -22.46
C SER A 328 7.16 -8.36 -22.52
N TYR A 329 7.49 -7.50 -21.56
CA TYR A 329 8.77 -6.81 -21.48
C TYR A 329 9.52 -7.23 -20.22
N SER A 330 10.66 -7.89 -20.40
CA SER A 330 11.43 -8.52 -19.31
C SER A 330 12.00 -7.54 -18.28
N LEU A 331 12.06 -6.25 -18.60
CA LEU A 331 12.48 -5.22 -17.65
C LEU A 331 11.46 -5.02 -16.51
N LEU A 332 10.16 -5.23 -16.80
CA LEU A 332 9.08 -4.96 -15.87
C LEU A 332 8.68 -6.23 -15.11
N GLY A 333 8.32 -6.05 -13.84
CA GLY A 333 7.70 -7.13 -13.08
C GLY A 333 6.21 -7.25 -13.36
N VAL A 334 5.49 -6.13 -13.28
CA VAL A 334 4.06 -6.08 -13.63
C VAL A 334 3.94 -5.71 -15.10
N GLN A 335 3.27 -6.59 -15.83
CA GLN A 335 3.08 -6.50 -17.28
C GLN A 335 1.75 -5.82 -17.59
N LEU A 336 1.72 -4.98 -18.63
CA LEU A 336 0.49 -4.38 -19.14
C LEU A 336 0.52 -4.38 -20.68
N TRP A 337 -0.09 -5.39 -21.29
CA TRP A 337 -0.22 -5.55 -22.75
C TRP A 337 -1.43 -6.41 -23.10
N SER A 338 -1.67 -6.71 -24.38
CA SER A 338 -2.85 -7.47 -24.82
C SER A 338 -2.94 -8.90 -24.23
N GLY A 339 -1.82 -9.48 -23.80
CA GLY A 339 -1.76 -10.79 -23.13
C GLY A 339 -1.98 -10.78 -21.61
N THR A 340 -2.34 -9.62 -21.02
CA THR A 340 -2.62 -9.47 -19.58
C THR A 340 -4.06 -9.00 -19.33
N PRO A 341 -5.07 -9.85 -19.59
CA PRO A 341 -6.48 -9.47 -19.48
C PRO A 341 -6.90 -9.00 -18.08
N ASP A 342 -6.33 -9.54 -17.00
CA ASP A 342 -6.67 -9.11 -15.64
C ASP A 342 -6.15 -7.70 -15.38
N SER A 343 -4.90 -7.43 -15.75
CA SER A 343 -4.29 -6.09 -15.61
C SER A 343 -4.99 -5.03 -16.47
N LEU A 344 -5.43 -5.38 -17.68
CA LEU A 344 -6.24 -4.50 -18.54
C LEU A 344 -7.63 -4.22 -17.97
N THR A 345 -8.24 -5.22 -17.32
CA THR A 345 -9.52 -5.07 -16.63
C THR A 345 -9.36 -4.14 -15.43
N ALA A 346 -8.31 -4.31 -14.63
CA ALA A 346 -7.96 -3.44 -13.51
C ALA A 346 -7.70 -2.00 -13.97
N TRP A 347 -6.92 -1.82 -15.04
CA TRP A 347 -6.68 -0.51 -15.65
C TRP A 347 -8.00 0.20 -16.00
N SER A 348 -8.88 -0.50 -16.69
CA SER A 348 -10.17 0.04 -17.12
C SER A 348 -11.08 0.36 -15.92
N ALA A 349 -11.02 -0.44 -14.85
CA ALA A 349 -11.77 -0.19 -13.62
C ALA A 349 -11.27 1.08 -12.91
N ILE A 350 -9.96 1.21 -12.73
CA ILE A 350 -9.34 2.38 -12.07
C ILE A 350 -9.66 3.68 -12.82
N ARG A 351 -9.64 3.67 -14.15
CA ARG A 351 -10.05 4.85 -14.94
C ARG A 351 -11.50 5.26 -14.72
N ARG A 352 -12.42 4.30 -14.58
CA ARG A 352 -13.81 4.60 -14.23
C ARG A 352 -13.91 5.14 -12.81
N THR A 353 -13.20 4.54 -11.85
CA THR A 353 -13.19 4.98 -10.45
C THR A 353 -12.69 6.41 -10.28
N PHE A 354 -11.68 6.82 -11.04
CA PHE A 354 -11.05 8.15 -10.92
C PHE A 354 -11.44 9.10 -12.06
N SER A 355 -12.66 8.98 -12.60
CA SER A 355 -13.18 9.90 -13.60
C SER A 355 -13.51 11.28 -13.00
N PRO A 356 -13.46 12.38 -13.79
CA PRO A 356 -13.79 13.73 -13.32
C PRO A 356 -15.15 13.78 -12.63
N GLY A 357 -15.21 14.41 -11.45
CA GLY A 357 -16.42 14.49 -10.62
C GLY A 357 -16.49 13.46 -9.49
N THR A 358 -15.52 12.55 -9.39
CA THR A 358 -15.35 11.70 -8.21
C THR A 358 -14.91 12.57 -7.03
N SER A 359 -15.74 12.68 -6.00
CA SER A 359 -15.38 13.42 -4.79
C SER A 359 -14.24 12.73 -4.05
N CYS A 360 -13.30 13.51 -3.50
CA CYS A 360 -12.44 12.98 -2.44
C CYS A 360 -13.33 12.39 -1.33
N PRO A 361 -12.96 11.24 -0.75
CA PRO A 361 -13.63 10.80 0.46
C PRO A 361 -13.56 11.95 1.48
N ALA A 362 -14.70 12.28 2.11
CA ALA A 362 -14.74 13.32 3.13
C ALA A 362 -13.64 13.06 4.18
N ALA A 363 -13.07 14.10 4.79
CA ALA A 363 -12.14 13.91 5.90
C ALA A 363 -12.82 13.03 6.98
N GLY A 364 -12.39 11.76 7.10
CA GLY A 364 -13.02 10.75 7.96
C GLY A 364 -14.01 9.76 7.29
N ALA A 365 -14.19 9.77 5.97
CA ALA A 365 -14.91 8.74 5.23
C ALA A 365 -13.98 7.54 4.90
N PRO A 366 -14.49 6.30 4.86
CA PRO A 366 -13.71 5.15 4.43
C PRO A 366 -13.17 5.38 3.02
N SER A 367 -11.86 5.26 2.87
CA SER A 367 -11.23 5.31 1.56
C SER A 367 -11.67 4.08 0.73
N PRO A 368 -11.85 4.20 -0.59
CA PRO A 368 -12.27 3.12 -1.49
C PRO A 368 -11.28 1.93 -1.63
N PHE A 369 -10.39 1.68 -0.66
CA PHE A 369 -9.53 0.49 -0.55
C PHE A 369 -10.29 -0.82 -0.24
N GLU A 370 -11.54 -0.95 -0.71
CA GLU A 370 -12.43 -2.06 -0.38
C GLU A 370 -12.11 -3.37 -1.11
N THR A 371 -11.15 -3.41 -2.03
CA THR A 371 -10.83 -4.64 -2.76
C THR A 371 -9.36 -4.77 -3.14
N ASP A 372 -8.75 -5.83 -2.61
CA ASP A 372 -7.56 -6.56 -3.10
C ASP A 372 -6.16 -5.90 -3.10
N ARG A 373 -5.39 -6.33 -2.08
CA ARG A 373 -4.08 -7.03 -2.17
C ARG A 373 -2.79 -6.21 -2.39
N LYS A 374 -1.95 -6.30 -1.33
CA LYS A 374 -0.46 -6.31 -1.25
C LYS A 374 0.21 -5.03 -0.73
N LEU A 375 0.25 -4.88 0.60
CA LEU A 375 1.17 -3.99 1.31
C LEU A 375 1.91 -4.77 2.43
N ALA A 376 3.25 -4.74 2.37
CA ALA A 376 4.24 -5.19 3.35
C ALA A 376 4.51 -6.71 3.54
N VAL A 377 5.37 -7.27 2.68
CA VAL A 377 6.45 -8.15 3.17
C VAL A 377 7.70 -7.27 3.25
N VAL A 378 7.97 -6.70 4.43
CA VAL A 378 9.37 -6.49 4.81
C VAL A 378 9.88 -7.88 5.17
N ALA A 379 10.91 -8.33 4.48
CA ALA A 379 11.63 -9.54 4.83
C ALA A 379 12.06 -9.45 6.31
N GLY A 380 11.37 -10.20 7.18
CA GLY A 380 11.52 -10.10 8.63
C GLY A 380 10.24 -10.22 9.46
N GLY A 381 9.12 -10.68 8.90
CA GLY A 381 7.93 -11.07 9.68
C GLY A 381 8.26 -12.22 10.64
N ILE A 382 8.54 -11.86 11.89
CA ILE A 382 8.90 -12.75 12.98
C ILE A 382 7.75 -13.73 13.25
N SER A 383 8.08 -15.01 13.35
CA SER A 383 7.14 -16.08 13.73
C SER A 383 6.55 -15.87 15.12
N VAL A 384 5.25 -16.16 15.24
CA VAL A 384 4.48 -16.27 16.50
C VAL A 384 5.15 -17.22 17.52
N GLU A 385 6.08 -18.07 17.07
CA GLU A 385 6.84 -19.00 17.90
C GLU A 385 8.02 -18.37 18.67
N SER A 386 8.47 -17.16 18.31
CA SER A 386 9.71 -16.58 18.86
C SER A 386 9.53 -15.35 19.77
N GLY A 387 8.30 -14.86 19.97
CA GLY A 387 8.02 -13.82 20.97
C GLY A 387 8.75 -12.48 20.72
N LYS A 388 8.90 -12.06 19.46
CA LYS A 388 9.44 -10.73 19.14
C LYS A 388 8.42 -9.94 18.32
N ALA A 389 7.90 -8.86 18.89
CA ALA A 389 7.26 -7.82 18.09
C ALA A 389 8.34 -7.05 17.31
N SER A 390 8.01 -6.50 16.16
CA SER A 390 8.90 -5.61 15.41
C SER A 390 8.23 -4.26 15.26
N VAL A 391 8.97 -3.21 15.63
CA VAL A 391 8.55 -1.82 15.51
C VAL A 391 9.64 -1.11 14.73
N PHE A 392 9.27 -0.54 13.59
CA PHE A 392 10.17 0.22 12.75
C PHE A 392 9.76 1.67 12.74
N ASP A 393 10.70 2.56 13.04
CA ASP A 393 10.55 3.99 12.84
C ASP A 393 11.30 4.39 11.55
N ASN A 394 10.59 5.03 10.61
CA ASN A 394 11.06 5.44 9.27
C ASN A 394 11.65 4.30 8.42
N GLY A 395 11.29 3.05 8.73
CA GLY A 395 11.76 1.86 8.01
C GLY A 395 13.25 1.53 8.21
N VAL A 396 13.94 2.16 9.17
CA VAL A 396 15.39 1.97 9.36
C VAL A 396 15.76 1.58 10.80
N THR A 397 15.05 2.10 11.81
CA THR A 397 15.39 1.83 13.22
C THR A 397 14.45 0.80 13.80
N ALA A 398 14.96 -0.40 14.11
CA ALA A 398 14.25 -1.37 14.95
C ALA A 398 14.22 -0.83 16.40
N VAL A 399 13.03 -0.54 16.92
CA VAL A 399 12.88 -0.23 18.34
C VAL A 399 12.99 -1.55 19.10
N SER A 400 13.91 -1.64 20.08
CA SER A 400 13.97 -2.79 20.97
C SER A 400 12.70 -2.84 21.81
N VAL A 401 11.82 -3.80 21.51
CA VAL A 401 10.58 -4.04 22.24
C VAL A 401 10.76 -5.15 23.25
N ALA A 402 10.05 -5.07 24.37
CA ALA A 402 9.98 -6.17 25.32
C ALA A 402 9.32 -7.40 24.67
N PRO A 403 9.66 -8.63 25.10
CA PRO A 403 8.90 -9.82 24.71
C PRO A 403 7.42 -9.59 25.01
N PRO A 404 6.51 -9.92 24.09
CA PRO A 404 5.11 -9.63 24.28
C PRO A 404 4.56 -10.48 25.43
N THR A 405 3.72 -9.88 26.26
CA THR A 405 3.07 -10.54 27.39
C THR A 405 1.67 -10.99 27.01
N ILE A 406 1.30 -12.20 27.43
CA ILE A 406 -0.05 -12.73 27.23
C ILE A 406 -0.75 -12.82 28.60
N ALA A 407 -1.90 -12.15 28.70
CA ALA A 407 -2.77 -12.21 29.88
C ALA A 407 -4.21 -12.51 29.41
N GLY A 408 -4.67 -13.74 29.63
CA GLY A 408 -5.98 -14.19 29.16
C GLY A 408 -6.08 -14.09 27.62
N SER A 409 -7.05 -13.31 27.14
CA SER A 409 -7.33 -13.05 25.71
C SER A 409 -6.55 -11.87 25.12
N ARG A 410 -5.68 -11.21 25.90
CA ARG A 410 -4.95 -10.01 25.50
C ARG A 410 -3.46 -10.29 25.32
N LEU A 411 -2.92 -9.89 24.18
CA LEU A 411 -1.50 -9.84 23.86
C LEU A 411 -1.04 -8.39 23.86
N THR A 412 0.03 -8.08 24.59
CA THR A 412 0.58 -6.73 24.68
C THR A 412 2.06 -6.71 24.38
N THR A 413 2.48 -5.74 23.59
CA THR A 413 3.89 -5.38 23.40
C THR A 413 4.10 -3.93 23.78
N SER A 414 5.29 -3.61 24.29
CA SER A 414 5.62 -2.25 24.70
C SER A 414 7.11 -1.96 24.57
N SER A 415 7.41 -0.67 24.50
CA SER A 415 8.74 -0.08 24.67
C SER A 415 8.59 1.24 25.43
N ALA A 416 9.69 1.92 25.73
CA ALA A 416 9.61 3.24 26.36
C ALA A 416 8.73 4.19 25.53
N GLY A 417 7.65 4.72 26.14
CA GLY A 417 6.74 5.66 25.50
C GLY A 417 5.79 5.10 24.43
N TRP A 418 5.70 3.78 24.27
CA TRP A 418 4.83 3.16 23.27
C TRP A 418 4.26 1.83 23.74
N THR A 419 2.98 1.61 23.43
CA THR A 419 2.30 0.35 23.69
C THR A 419 1.42 -0.04 22.53
N LEU A 420 1.29 -1.34 22.31
CA LEU A 420 0.27 -1.88 21.42
C LEU A 420 -0.24 -3.20 21.99
N SER A 421 -1.56 -3.27 22.12
CA SER A 421 -2.29 -4.40 22.65
C SER A 421 -3.36 -4.83 21.69
N THR A 422 -3.61 -6.14 21.65
CA THR A 422 -4.71 -6.74 20.91
C THR A 422 -5.46 -7.69 21.83
N GLU A 423 -6.80 -7.71 21.74
CA GLU A 423 -7.65 -8.56 22.57
C GLU A 423 -8.72 -9.23 21.72
N THR A 424 -8.84 -10.55 21.84
CA THR A 424 -9.74 -11.38 21.04
C THR A 424 -10.95 -11.85 21.83
N THR A 425 -12.14 -11.91 21.23
CA THR A 425 -13.35 -12.42 21.92
C THR A 425 -13.51 -13.94 21.87
N THR A 426 -12.71 -14.65 21.08
CA THR A 426 -12.87 -16.09 20.79
C THR A 426 -11.71 -16.89 21.36
N VAL A 427 -11.80 -17.30 22.62
CA VAL A 427 -10.76 -18.14 23.25
C VAL A 427 -10.97 -19.61 22.83
N GLN A 428 -10.08 -20.18 22.03
CA GLN A 428 -9.96 -21.64 21.91
C GLN A 428 -9.01 -22.19 22.97
N SER A 429 -9.38 -23.31 23.57
CA SER A 429 -8.89 -23.82 24.86
C SER A 429 -7.45 -24.36 24.89
N THR A 430 -6.61 -24.13 23.87
CA THR A 430 -5.25 -24.73 23.84
C THR A 430 -4.10 -23.79 23.40
N ALA A 431 -4.33 -22.50 23.18
CA ALA A 431 -3.27 -21.46 23.26
C ALA A 431 -3.92 -20.06 23.33
N PRO A 432 -3.43 -19.15 24.19
CA PRO A 432 -4.23 -18.02 24.69
C PRO A 432 -4.48 -16.86 23.71
N PHE A 433 -3.72 -16.73 22.62
CA PHE A 433 -3.87 -15.62 21.68
C PHE A 433 -4.18 -16.07 20.25
N GLY A 434 -5.42 -15.88 19.81
CA GLY A 434 -5.85 -16.14 18.44
C GLY A 434 -7.33 -15.79 18.23
N ALA A 435 -7.71 -15.62 16.98
CA ALA A 435 -9.05 -15.16 16.60
C ALA A 435 -9.62 -16.04 15.47
N GLY A 436 -10.93 -16.24 15.46
CA GLY A 436 -11.58 -16.89 14.31
C GLY A 436 -11.62 -15.95 13.10
N ALA A 437 -11.52 -16.49 11.89
CA ALA A 437 -11.83 -15.73 10.69
C ALA A 437 -13.25 -15.12 10.79
N GLY A 438 -13.39 -13.81 10.55
CA GLY A 438 -14.63 -13.06 10.71
C GLY A 438 -14.95 -12.60 12.14
N SER A 439 -14.10 -12.90 13.13
CA SER A 439 -14.30 -12.44 14.50
C SER A 439 -13.71 -11.05 14.75
N SER A 440 -14.25 -10.35 15.74
CA SER A 440 -13.75 -9.02 16.11
C SER A 440 -12.59 -9.12 17.11
N VAL A 441 -11.61 -8.24 16.94
CA VAL A 441 -10.43 -8.06 17.78
C VAL A 441 -10.35 -6.59 18.16
N ALA A 442 -10.21 -6.30 19.44
CA ALA A 442 -9.91 -4.95 19.91
C ALA A 442 -8.41 -4.68 19.75
N VAL A 443 -8.05 -3.50 19.26
CA VAL A 443 -6.67 -3.04 19.14
C VAL A 443 -6.57 -1.70 19.84
N VAL A 444 -5.64 -1.63 20.79
CA VAL A 444 -5.41 -0.44 21.61
C VAL A 444 -3.93 -0.14 21.53
N GLY A 445 -3.56 1.12 21.28
CA GLY A 445 -2.16 1.52 21.28
C GLY A 445 -1.97 2.92 21.82
N SER A 446 -0.74 3.24 22.18
CA SER A 446 -0.33 4.56 22.63
C SER A 446 1.09 4.88 22.18
N GLY A 447 1.46 6.16 22.18
CA GLY A 447 2.75 6.62 21.66
C GLY A 447 2.71 7.03 20.18
N TYR A 448 1.51 7.31 19.67
CA TYR A 448 1.28 7.92 18.36
C TYR A 448 1.15 9.44 18.50
N SER A 449 1.26 10.16 17.39
CA SER A 449 1.10 11.61 17.39
C SER A 449 -0.37 11.99 17.57
N PRO A 450 -0.72 12.85 18.55
CA PRO A 450 -2.10 13.30 18.74
C PRO A 450 -2.73 13.87 17.48
N GLY A 451 -4.00 13.56 17.25
CA GLY A 451 -4.77 14.04 16.09
C GLY A 451 -4.40 13.39 14.75
N THR A 452 -3.40 12.51 14.71
CA THR A 452 -2.99 11.83 13.48
C THR A 452 -3.72 10.51 13.29
N THR A 453 -3.89 10.11 12.03
CA THR A 453 -4.50 8.84 11.68
C THR A 453 -3.53 7.69 11.97
N VAL A 454 -4.05 6.67 12.63
CA VAL A 454 -3.44 5.37 12.84
C VAL A 454 -4.19 4.35 11.97
N TYR A 455 -3.44 3.63 11.14
CA TYR A 455 -3.94 2.66 10.19
C TYR A 455 -3.66 1.24 10.65
N LEU A 456 -4.67 0.40 10.69
CA LEU A 456 -4.59 -0.99 11.12
C LEU A 456 -4.75 -1.92 9.92
N TRP A 457 -3.89 -2.92 9.85
CA TRP A 457 -3.77 -3.87 8.75
C TRP A 457 -3.66 -5.30 9.30
N PHE A 458 -4.07 -6.27 8.50
CA PHE A 458 -3.89 -7.70 8.74
C PHE A 458 -3.09 -8.29 7.58
N THR A 459 -2.05 -9.08 7.79
CA THR A 459 -0.96 -9.22 6.79
C THR A 459 -1.05 -10.37 5.79
N GLU A 460 -2.01 -11.28 5.84
CA GLU A 460 -2.18 -12.30 4.79
C GLU A 460 -3.66 -12.62 4.47
N PRO A 461 -4.20 -12.10 3.35
CA PRO A 461 -3.63 -11.03 2.52
C PRO A 461 -3.58 -9.72 3.31
N SER A 462 -2.64 -8.82 2.96
CA SER A 462 -2.61 -7.45 3.49
C SER A 462 -3.97 -6.78 3.32
N THR A 463 -4.69 -6.65 4.42
CA THR A 463 -6.08 -6.21 4.50
C THR A 463 -6.13 -5.03 5.43
N PHE A 464 -6.52 -3.86 4.92
CA PHE A 464 -6.85 -2.74 5.78
C PHE A 464 -8.05 -3.10 6.64
N LEU A 465 -7.93 -2.89 7.94
CA LEU A 465 -8.95 -3.26 8.91
C LEU A 465 -9.74 -2.05 9.42
N SER A 466 -9.03 -0.95 9.70
CA SER A 466 -9.61 0.26 10.28
C SER A 466 -8.56 1.37 10.23
N ALA A 467 -9.02 2.61 10.09
CA ALA A 467 -8.26 3.78 10.51
C ALA A 467 -8.94 4.35 11.75
N THR A 468 -8.14 4.93 12.64
CA THR A 468 -8.64 5.64 13.81
C THR A 468 -7.72 6.81 14.09
N THR A 469 -8.25 7.88 14.65
CA THR A 469 -7.43 9.02 15.06
C THR A 469 -6.84 8.74 16.44
N ALA A 470 -5.56 9.05 16.62
CA ALA A 470 -4.96 9.10 17.94
C ALA A 470 -5.52 10.30 18.72
N ASP A 471 -5.94 10.08 19.95
CA ASP A 471 -6.49 11.11 20.84
C ASP A 471 -5.43 12.14 21.27
N ALA A 472 -5.83 13.10 22.10
CA ALA A 472 -4.94 14.15 22.61
C ALA A 472 -3.69 13.62 23.34
N ASN A 473 -3.73 12.38 23.83
CA ASN A 473 -2.62 11.72 24.52
C ASN A 473 -1.81 10.80 23.60
N GLY A 474 -2.12 10.77 22.30
CA GLY A 474 -1.46 9.88 21.35
C GLY A 474 -1.89 8.42 21.51
N ALA A 475 -3.04 8.17 22.15
CA ALA A 475 -3.62 6.85 22.31
C ALA A 475 -4.73 6.62 21.29
N PHE A 476 -4.95 5.37 20.91
CA PHE A 476 -6.07 4.98 20.07
C PHE A 476 -6.68 3.68 20.58
N SER A 477 -7.96 3.50 20.30
CA SER A 477 -8.68 2.26 20.55
C SER A 477 -9.66 2.04 19.42
N THR A 478 -9.57 0.89 18.77
CA THR A 478 -10.51 0.51 17.71
C THR A 478 -10.81 -0.98 17.78
N LYS A 479 -11.93 -1.39 17.19
CA LYS A 479 -12.24 -2.79 16.95
C LYS A 479 -12.11 -3.07 15.47
N VAL A 480 -11.35 -4.10 15.15
CA VAL A 480 -11.16 -4.60 13.80
C VAL A 480 -11.81 -5.96 13.66
N THR A 481 -12.29 -6.29 12.47
CA THR A 481 -12.79 -7.64 12.18
C THR A 481 -11.71 -8.39 11.41
N ILE A 482 -11.29 -9.56 11.91
CA ILE A 482 -10.39 -10.44 11.18
C ILE A 482 -11.08 -10.86 9.88
N PRO A 483 -10.41 -10.81 8.72
CA PRO A 483 -11.04 -11.12 7.45
C PRO A 483 -11.73 -12.49 7.48
N ALA A 484 -12.99 -12.55 7.00
CA ALA A 484 -13.77 -13.79 7.01
C ALA A 484 -13.15 -14.92 6.16
N GLY A 485 -12.31 -14.54 5.19
CA GLY A 485 -11.54 -15.46 4.35
C GLY A 485 -10.10 -15.68 4.80
N ALA A 486 -9.69 -15.18 5.98
CA ALA A 486 -8.34 -15.39 6.49
C ALA A 486 -8.05 -16.89 6.64
N SER A 487 -6.91 -17.34 6.10
CA SER A 487 -6.48 -18.74 6.22
C SER A 487 -6.21 -19.10 7.68
N ALA A 488 -6.42 -20.37 8.05
CA ALA A 488 -5.98 -20.82 9.36
C ALA A 488 -4.44 -20.80 9.41
N GLY A 489 -3.85 -20.24 10.46
CA GLY A 489 -2.39 -20.11 10.55
C GLY A 489 -1.94 -18.91 11.37
N ASN A 490 -0.65 -18.60 11.26
CA ASN A 490 -0.05 -17.42 11.87
C ASN A 490 -0.15 -16.24 10.92
N HIS A 491 -0.57 -15.10 11.44
CA HIS A 491 -0.74 -13.84 10.72
C HIS A 491 -0.17 -12.69 11.56
N VAL A 492 -0.16 -11.48 11.00
CA VAL A 492 0.23 -10.26 11.73
C VAL A 492 -0.86 -9.21 11.60
N LEU A 493 -1.19 -8.57 12.70
CA LEU A 493 -1.88 -7.30 12.75
C LEU A 493 -0.84 -6.18 12.79
N GLN A 494 -0.79 -5.35 11.76
CA GLN A 494 0.16 -4.26 11.63
C GLN A 494 -0.57 -2.93 11.91
N VAL A 495 0.09 -2.04 12.64
CA VAL A 495 -0.42 -0.72 13.00
C VAL A 495 0.59 0.32 12.58
N ASN A 496 0.19 1.14 11.61
CA ASN A 496 0.99 2.18 11.01
C ASN A 496 0.48 3.54 11.47
N GLY A 497 1.36 4.42 11.92
CA GLY A 497 0.98 5.77 12.28
C GLY A 497 2.22 6.59 12.61
N PHE A 498 2.05 7.87 12.86
CA PHE A 498 3.18 8.73 13.22
C PHE A 498 3.49 8.60 14.70
N THR A 499 4.76 8.55 15.07
CA THR A 499 5.18 8.77 16.46
C THR A 499 5.09 10.25 16.82
N GLN A 500 5.16 10.58 18.11
CA GLN A 500 5.35 11.97 18.54
C GLN A 500 6.66 12.61 18.00
N GLY A 501 7.62 11.79 17.58
CA GLY A 501 8.86 12.22 16.91
C GLY A 501 8.76 12.25 15.38
N ALA A 502 7.55 12.31 14.82
CA ALA A 502 7.27 12.42 13.38
C ALA A 502 7.89 11.32 12.51
N SER A 503 8.23 10.19 13.13
CA SER A 503 8.67 9.01 12.40
C SER A 503 7.45 8.18 12.03
N VAL A 504 7.43 7.65 10.81
CA VAL A 504 6.45 6.63 10.46
C VAL A 504 6.76 5.39 11.28
N ARG A 505 5.88 5.05 12.21
CA ARG A 505 5.95 3.84 13.03
C ARG A 505 5.09 2.77 12.40
N SER A 506 5.73 1.68 12.04
CA SER A 506 5.08 0.42 11.69
C SER A 506 5.32 -0.58 12.81
N ALA A 507 4.26 -0.92 13.53
CA ALA A 507 4.30 -1.91 14.59
C ALA A 507 3.53 -3.18 14.20
N SER A 508 4.10 -4.34 14.46
CA SER A 508 3.52 -5.64 14.09
C SER A 508 3.25 -6.50 15.32
N ILE A 509 2.03 -7.05 15.41
CA ILE A 509 1.61 -8.02 16.42
C ILE A 509 1.20 -9.32 15.73
N GLY A 510 1.83 -10.44 16.11
CA GLY A 510 1.46 -11.75 15.57
C GLY A 510 0.11 -12.22 16.12
N LEU A 511 -0.79 -12.67 15.25
CA LEU A 511 -2.11 -13.23 15.54
C LEU A 511 -2.27 -14.61 14.92
N ARG A 512 -2.67 -15.62 15.71
CA ARG A 512 -3.06 -16.90 15.15
C ARG A 512 -4.53 -16.85 14.72
N VAL A 513 -4.79 -17.04 13.43
CA VAL A 513 -6.15 -17.20 12.92
C VAL A 513 -6.54 -18.67 12.95
N PHE A 514 -7.68 -18.95 13.56
CA PHE A 514 -8.32 -20.25 13.52
C PHE A 514 -9.26 -20.30 12.33
N ALA A 515 -9.33 -21.47 11.69
CA ALA A 515 -10.34 -21.74 10.68
C ALA A 515 -11.71 -21.31 11.21
N LYS A 516 -12.51 -20.65 10.36
CA LYS A 516 -13.89 -20.26 10.70
C LYS A 516 -14.56 -21.44 11.39
N ALA A 517 -15.05 -21.24 12.61
CA ALA A 517 -15.84 -22.25 13.30
C ALA A 517 -17.10 -22.49 12.46
N THR A 518 -17.07 -23.51 11.60
CA THR A 518 -18.25 -23.92 10.85
C THR A 518 -19.22 -24.48 11.87
N SER A 519 -20.39 -23.87 11.93
CA SER A 519 -21.44 -24.22 12.89
C SER A 519 -21.68 -25.74 12.89
N PRO A 520 -21.93 -26.35 14.06
CA PRO A 520 -22.22 -27.78 14.13
C PRO A 520 -23.38 -28.12 13.20
N ALA A 521 -23.17 -29.06 12.28
CA ALA A 521 -24.28 -29.58 11.48
C ALA A 521 -25.16 -30.44 12.39
N LYS A 522 -26.46 -30.17 12.36
CA LYS A 522 -27.45 -30.83 13.21
C LYS A 522 -28.52 -31.49 12.35
N ALA A 523 -28.94 -32.68 12.77
CA ALA A 523 -30.13 -33.34 12.25
C ALA A 523 -31.00 -33.83 13.39
N VAL A 524 -32.32 -33.73 13.22
CA VAL A 524 -33.30 -34.36 14.11
C VAL A 524 -34.02 -35.42 13.30
N LEU A 525 -33.91 -36.67 13.74
CA LEU A 525 -34.53 -37.82 13.09
C LEU A 525 -35.74 -38.27 13.90
N THR A 526 -36.88 -38.40 13.26
CA THR A 526 -38.08 -38.97 13.87
C THR A 526 -38.19 -40.43 13.46
N PHE A 527 -38.28 -41.34 14.44
CA PHE A 527 -38.56 -42.76 14.21
C PHE A 527 -40.07 -43.01 14.39
N PRO A 528 -40.70 -43.82 13.54
CA PRO A 528 -42.05 -44.29 13.82
C PRO A 528 -42.11 -45.01 15.18
N SER A 529 -43.22 -44.86 15.89
CA SER A 529 -43.39 -45.41 17.24
C SER A 529 -43.09 -46.92 17.28
N GLY A 530 -42.31 -47.34 18.28
CA GLY A 530 -41.87 -48.74 18.45
C GLY A 530 -40.86 -49.27 17.41
N LYS A 531 -40.58 -48.53 16.32
CA LYS A 531 -39.60 -48.96 15.30
C LYS A 531 -38.18 -48.61 15.71
N ARG A 532 -37.24 -49.50 15.37
CA ARG A 532 -35.81 -49.39 15.70
C ARG A 532 -34.89 -49.14 14.50
N ASN A 533 -35.42 -49.20 13.28
CA ASN A 533 -34.66 -49.09 12.04
C ASN A 533 -34.88 -47.71 11.39
N LEU A 534 -33.87 -47.22 10.68
CA LEU A 534 -33.96 -46.01 9.86
C LEU A 534 -34.90 -46.24 8.69
N ASP A 535 -35.82 -45.32 8.44
CA ASP A 535 -36.65 -45.28 7.23
C ASP A 535 -35.98 -44.46 6.11
N ALA A 536 -36.69 -44.24 5.00
CA ALA A 536 -36.15 -43.50 3.86
C ALA A 536 -35.87 -42.02 4.20
N SER A 537 -36.73 -41.38 4.99
CA SER A 537 -36.60 -39.97 5.39
C SER A 537 -35.41 -39.77 6.32
N ALA A 538 -35.29 -40.62 7.34
CA ALA A 538 -34.15 -40.60 8.27
C ALA A 538 -32.81 -40.86 7.56
N ARG A 539 -32.80 -41.74 6.55
CA ARG A 539 -31.59 -41.97 5.72
C ARG A 539 -31.26 -40.77 4.83
N ALA A 540 -32.26 -40.08 4.27
CA ALA A 540 -32.05 -38.88 3.46
C ALA A 540 -31.43 -37.76 4.29
N ALA A 541 -32.05 -37.43 5.43
CA ALA A 541 -31.53 -36.41 6.36
C ALA A 541 -30.10 -36.70 6.83
N LEU A 542 -29.75 -37.98 7.04
CA LEU A 542 -28.38 -38.37 7.38
C LEU A 542 -27.40 -38.27 6.20
N ARG A 543 -27.83 -38.48 4.94
CA ARG A 543 -26.96 -38.24 3.78
C ARG A 543 -26.68 -36.76 3.61
N ASP A 544 -27.71 -35.93 3.72
CA ASP A 544 -27.58 -34.48 3.60
C ASP A 544 -26.65 -33.93 4.69
N LEU A 545 -26.81 -34.42 5.93
CA LEU A 545 -25.91 -34.11 7.04
C LEU A 545 -24.45 -34.47 6.71
N VAL A 546 -24.18 -35.69 6.23
CA VAL A 546 -22.81 -36.13 5.87
C VAL A 546 -22.24 -35.30 4.72
N ALA A 547 -23.07 -34.92 3.74
CA ALA A 547 -22.65 -34.10 2.61
C ALA A 547 -22.21 -32.67 3.01
N THR A 548 -22.68 -32.16 4.16
CA THR A 548 -22.20 -30.88 4.71
C THR A 548 -20.81 -30.94 5.34
N VAL A 549 -20.28 -32.13 5.60
CA VAL A 549 -18.97 -32.32 6.24
C VAL A 549 -17.87 -32.43 5.19
N PRO A 550 -16.82 -31.58 5.23
CA PRO A 550 -15.71 -31.65 4.28
C PRO A 550 -15.02 -33.02 4.26
N LYS A 551 -14.53 -33.46 3.11
CA LYS A 551 -13.77 -34.71 3.01
C LYS A 551 -12.38 -34.55 3.66
N GLY A 552 -11.94 -35.56 4.40
CA GLY A 552 -10.58 -35.62 4.96
C GLY A 552 -10.37 -34.93 6.33
N VAL A 553 -11.42 -34.41 6.96
CA VAL A 553 -11.33 -33.76 8.29
C VAL A 553 -11.64 -34.74 9.43
N ARG A 554 -11.05 -34.50 10.62
CA ARG A 554 -11.42 -35.24 11.84
C ARG A 554 -12.76 -34.70 12.37
N THR A 555 -13.65 -35.60 12.80
CA THR A 555 -14.97 -35.22 13.32
C THR A 555 -15.20 -35.77 14.73
N THR A 556 -15.98 -35.07 15.54
CA THR A 556 -16.57 -35.59 16.78
C THR A 556 -18.08 -35.58 16.62
N THR A 557 -18.73 -36.73 16.84
CA THR A 557 -20.17 -36.87 16.60
C THR A 557 -20.90 -37.24 17.88
N VAL A 558 -21.91 -36.46 18.25
CA VAL A 558 -22.83 -36.77 19.35
C VAL A 558 -24.16 -37.24 18.77
N VAL A 559 -24.62 -38.42 19.20
CA VAL A 559 -25.91 -38.99 18.84
C VAL A 559 -26.76 -39.16 20.10
N ALA A 560 -27.72 -38.25 20.29
CA ALA A 560 -28.57 -38.18 21.46
C ALA A 560 -29.95 -38.77 21.17
N GLY A 561 -30.29 -39.89 21.81
CA GLY A 561 -31.66 -40.43 21.80
C GLY A 561 -32.53 -39.81 22.89
N GLU A 562 -33.81 -39.56 22.63
CA GLU A 562 -34.75 -39.11 23.67
C GLU A 562 -35.44 -40.30 24.35
N MET A 563 -35.65 -40.24 25.67
CA MET A 563 -36.37 -41.26 26.45
C MET A 563 -37.35 -40.61 27.41
N HIS A 564 -38.42 -41.28 27.82
CA HIS A 564 -39.26 -40.74 28.89
C HIS A 564 -38.56 -40.91 30.25
N LYS A 565 -38.62 -39.87 31.10
CA LYS A 565 -37.87 -39.76 32.37
C LYS A 565 -38.08 -40.94 33.35
N SER A 566 -39.17 -41.69 33.21
CA SER A 566 -39.57 -42.77 34.12
C SER A 566 -39.77 -44.14 33.44
N ASP A 567 -39.26 -44.33 32.23
CA ASP A 567 -39.47 -45.56 31.45
C ASP A 567 -38.14 -46.17 30.95
N ALA A 568 -37.71 -47.25 31.59
CA ALA A 568 -36.46 -47.94 31.29
C ALA A 568 -36.45 -48.58 29.88
N ASP A 569 -37.62 -48.96 29.34
CA ASP A 569 -37.73 -49.61 28.04
C ASP A 569 -37.63 -48.59 26.90
N THR A 570 -38.16 -47.38 27.10
CA THR A 570 -37.90 -46.27 26.16
C THR A 570 -36.42 -45.87 26.15
N GLY A 571 -35.73 -45.92 27.29
CA GLY A 571 -34.29 -45.71 27.38
C GLY A 571 -33.47 -46.76 26.62
N LYS A 572 -33.84 -48.04 26.70
CA LYS A 572 -33.23 -49.11 25.89
C LYS A 572 -33.47 -48.89 24.39
N LEU A 573 -34.69 -48.48 24.01
CA LEU A 573 -35.05 -48.21 22.62
C LEU A 573 -34.28 -46.99 22.05
N ALA A 574 -34.15 -45.92 22.83
CA ALA A 574 -33.38 -44.72 22.46
C ALA A 574 -31.91 -45.06 22.16
N ARG A 575 -31.25 -45.86 23.02
CA ARG A 575 -29.88 -46.34 22.78
C ARG A 575 -29.76 -47.19 21.53
N LYS A 576 -30.73 -48.08 21.27
CA LYS A 576 -30.72 -48.93 20.07
C LYS A 576 -30.85 -48.09 18.78
N ARG A 577 -31.72 -47.08 18.78
CA ARG A 577 -31.87 -46.13 17.66
C ARG A 577 -30.60 -45.31 17.42
N ALA A 578 -30.01 -44.75 18.49
CA ALA A 578 -28.75 -44.02 18.40
C ALA A 578 -27.60 -44.88 17.83
N LYS A 579 -27.48 -46.15 18.25
CA LYS A 579 -26.49 -47.09 17.69
C LYS A 579 -26.71 -47.34 16.19
N LYS A 580 -27.96 -47.40 15.72
CA LYS A 580 -28.26 -47.55 14.28
C LYS A 580 -27.87 -46.31 13.47
N VAL A 581 -28.05 -45.12 14.03
CA VAL A 581 -27.60 -43.85 13.44
C VAL A 581 -26.07 -43.81 13.33
N VAL A 582 -25.35 -44.18 14.39
CA VAL A 582 -23.88 -44.27 14.37
C VAL A 582 -23.38 -45.25 13.31
N ALA A 583 -23.98 -46.44 13.21
CA ALA A 583 -23.60 -47.42 12.21
C ALA A 583 -23.80 -46.90 10.77
N TYR A 584 -24.86 -46.13 10.54
CA TYR A 584 -25.10 -45.50 9.25
C TYR A 584 -24.06 -44.43 8.93
N LEU A 585 -23.79 -43.50 9.86
CA LEU A 585 -22.81 -42.42 9.69
C LEU A 585 -21.40 -42.97 9.40
N LYS A 586 -20.98 -44.04 10.09
CA LYS A 586 -19.73 -44.74 9.81
C LYS A 586 -19.69 -45.30 8.38
N LYS A 587 -20.77 -45.97 7.94
CA LYS A 587 -20.86 -46.51 6.58
C LYS A 587 -20.89 -45.42 5.51
N ALA A 588 -21.42 -44.24 5.84
CA ALA A 588 -21.45 -43.07 4.97
C ALA A 588 -20.10 -42.32 4.89
N GLY A 589 -19.07 -42.79 5.59
CA GLY A 589 -17.70 -42.22 5.51
C GLY A 589 -17.37 -41.19 6.58
N LEU A 590 -18.21 -41.01 7.59
CA LEU A 590 -17.91 -40.11 8.71
C LEU A 590 -16.90 -40.78 9.67
N ALA A 591 -15.74 -40.17 9.87
CA ALA A 591 -14.63 -40.71 10.67
C ALA A 591 -14.38 -39.91 11.95
N GLY A 592 -14.06 -40.60 13.06
CA GLY A 592 -13.76 -40.00 14.36
C GLY A 592 -14.57 -40.59 15.53
N PRO A 593 -14.46 -40.02 16.75
CA PRO A 593 -15.22 -40.47 17.92
C PRO A 593 -16.74 -40.26 17.77
N PHE A 594 -17.51 -41.22 18.28
CA PHE A 594 -18.98 -41.20 18.32
C PHE A 594 -19.47 -41.39 19.76
N ASP A 595 -20.07 -40.35 20.32
CA ASP A 595 -20.65 -40.36 21.66
C ASP A 595 -22.15 -40.57 21.59
N ILE A 596 -22.63 -41.64 22.23
CA ILE A 596 -24.06 -41.92 22.34
C ILE A 596 -24.55 -41.43 23.70
N THR A 597 -25.47 -40.48 23.67
CA THR A 597 -26.14 -39.98 24.87
C THR A 597 -27.63 -40.31 24.83
N VAL A 598 -28.26 -40.32 26.00
CA VAL A 598 -29.71 -40.42 26.11
C VAL A 598 -30.20 -39.32 27.05
N SER A 599 -31.20 -38.57 26.60
CA SER A 599 -31.77 -37.46 27.35
C SER A 599 -33.22 -37.74 27.72
N ALA A 600 -33.57 -37.46 28.97
CA ALA A 600 -34.94 -37.61 29.45
C ALA A 600 -35.83 -36.47 28.91
N VAL A 601 -37.01 -36.81 28.42
CA VAL A 601 -38.08 -35.89 28.02
C VAL A 601 -39.35 -36.12 28.85
N PRO A 602 -40.19 -35.08 29.05
CA PRO A 602 -41.50 -35.23 29.70
C PRO A 602 -42.39 -36.24 28.96
N LYS A 603 -43.35 -36.86 29.67
CA LYS A 603 -44.32 -37.79 29.06
C LYS A 603 -45.20 -37.14 28.00
N SER A 604 -45.40 -35.83 28.06
CA SER A 604 -46.18 -35.05 27.10
C SER A 604 -45.49 -34.86 25.73
N ARG A 605 -44.22 -35.27 25.59
CA ARG A 605 -43.44 -35.12 24.36
C ARG A 605 -43.01 -36.48 23.82
N ASP A 606 -43.18 -36.70 22.52
CA ASP A 606 -42.73 -37.93 21.86
C ASP A 606 -41.23 -38.20 22.04
N SER A 607 -40.89 -39.35 22.63
CA SER A 607 -39.53 -39.88 22.78
C SER A 607 -38.98 -40.55 21.50
N ASN A 608 -39.58 -40.23 20.36
CA ASN A 608 -39.30 -40.85 19.07
C ASN A 608 -38.16 -40.18 18.29
N HIS A 609 -37.43 -39.26 18.91
CA HIS A 609 -36.41 -38.47 18.24
C HIS A 609 -34.99 -38.95 18.55
N VAL A 610 -34.12 -38.85 17.54
CA VAL A 610 -32.67 -38.91 17.71
C VAL A 610 -32.08 -37.63 17.14
N ARG A 611 -31.34 -36.90 17.96
CA ARG A 611 -30.59 -35.71 17.56
C ARG A 611 -29.17 -36.10 17.24
N VAL A 612 -28.67 -35.63 16.12
CA VAL A 612 -27.28 -35.79 15.70
C VAL A 612 -26.64 -34.41 15.65
N GLY A 613 -25.51 -34.27 16.32
CA GLY A 613 -24.63 -33.11 16.18
C GLY A 613 -23.27 -33.58 15.70
N VAL A 614 -22.80 -33.04 14.59
CA VAL A 614 -21.44 -33.27 14.08
C VAL A 614 -20.65 -31.98 14.21
N THR A 615 -19.52 -32.06 14.88
CA THR A 615 -18.48 -31.04 14.86
C THR A 615 -17.27 -31.57 14.12
N TRP A 616 -16.63 -30.72 13.35
CA TRP A 616 -15.40 -31.04 12.65
C TRP A 616 -14.40 -29.91 12.85
N GLY A 617 -13.13 -30.27 12.95
CA GLY A 617 -12.01 -29.36 13.13
C GLY A 617 -10.76 -29.98 12.52
N THR A 618 -9.84 -29.12 12.08
CA THR A 618 -8.48 -29.52 11.73
C THR A 618 -7.65 -29.68 13.00
#